data_AF-A0A1S0YN81-F1
#
_entry.id   AF-A0A1S0YN81-F1
#
_cell.length_a   1.000
_cell.length_b   1.000
_cell.length_c   1.000
_cell.angle_alpha   90.00
_cell.angle_beta   90.00
_cell.angle_gamma   90.00
#
_symmetry.space_group_name_H-M   'P 1'
#
loop_
_entity.id
_entity.type
_entity.pdbx_description
1 polymer ?
#
loop_
_entity_poly.entity_id
_entity_poly.type
_entity_poly.pdbx_seq_one_letter_code
_entity_poly.pdbx_strand_id
1 'polypeptide(L)'
;MSSSPIVVLGARIVDGHPSRMLHARLCAALVRWRTDARAGVRRRIVVTGRGEAAVMASWLAGRGVPRELIVEEPCATSTNENLERTRALFPHAPRMIVVTSNFHVRRTRVWAWHLGIPVEMVPARTPRRSRPKNYARELIALPHSAARVVWRRLMHKMR
;
A
#
# COMPACT_ATOMS: atom_id res chain seq x y z
N MET A 1 -0.40 6.09 22.56
CA MET A 1 -1.34 5.85 21.44
C MET A 1 -0.56 5.31 20.25
N SER A 2 -0.93 4.15 19.69
CA SER A 2 -0.25 3.61 18.51
C SER A 2 -0.49 4.52 17.29
N SER A 3 0.59 5.07 16.72
CA SER A 3 0.53 5.93 15.54
C SER A 3 0.10 5.13 14.31
N SER A 4 -0.81 5.69 13.49
CA SER A 4 -1.22 5.06 12.22
C SER A 4 -0.04 5.07 11.23
N PRO A 5 0.42 3.90 10.74
CA PRO A 5 1.52 3.83 9.79
C PRO A 5 1.07 4.27 8.39
N ILE A 6 2.00 4.84 7.62
CA ILE A 6 1.84 5.03 6.18
C ILE A 6 2.29 3.74 5.50
N VAL A 7 1.48 3.15 4.64
CA VAL A 7 1.73 1.84 4.02
C VAL A 7 1.84 2.02 2.52
N VAL A 8 3.03 1.80 1.95
CA VAL A 8 3.27 1.90 0.52
C VAL A 8 3.15 0.53 -0.11
N LEU A 9 2.11 0.32 -0.91
CA LEU A 9 1.92 -0.94 -1.62
C LEU A 9 2.92 -1.06 -2.79
N GLY A 10 3.51 -2.24 -2.92
CA GLY A 10 4.33 -2.68 -4.03
C GLY A 10 3.64 -2.62 -5.41
N ALA A 11 4.43 -2.57 -6.48
CA ALA A 11 3.95 -2.43 -7.85
C ALA A 11 4.85 -3.11 -8.87
N ARG A 12 6.03 -2.52 -9.13
CA ARG A 12 7.08 -3.08 -9.99
C ARG A 12 8.42 -2.34 -9.78
N ILE A 13 9.51 -3.09 -9.78
CA ILE A 13 10.89 -2.62 -9.97
C ILE A 13 11.32 -2.81 -11.43
N VAL A 14 12.05 -1.85 -11.98
CA VAL A 14 12.59 -1.85 -13.36
C VAL A 14 14.05 -1.44 -13.24
N ASP A 15 14.97 -2.31 -13.66
CA ASP A 15 16.42 -2.08 -13.65
C ASP A 15 16.95 -1.60 -12.28
N GLY A 16 16.50 -2.24 -11.20
CA GLY A 16 16.89 -1.87 -9.82
C GLY A 16 16.20 -0.61 -9.28
N HIS A 17 15.37 0.06 -10.07
CA HIS A 17 14.69 1.30 -9.68
C HIS A 17 13.17 1.14 -9.57
N PRO A 18 12.49 1.96 -8.76
CA PRO A 18 11.04 2.00 -8.74
C PRO A 18 10.49 2.32 -10.13
N SER A 19 9.56 1.50 -10.63
CA SER A 19 8.81 1.86 -11.84
C SER A 19 8.12 3.22 -11.68
N ARG A 20 7.74 3.88 -12.78
CA ARG A 20 7.01 5.17 -12.73
C ARG A 20 5.81 5.16 -11.78
N MET A 21 5.12 4.02 -11.68
CA MET A 21 3.99 3.85 -10.77
C MET A 21 4.43 3.74 -9.31
N LEU A 22 5.47 2.96 -9.03
CA LEU A 22 6.00 2.82 -7.69
C LEU A 22 6.62 4.14 -7.19
N HIS A 23 7.35 4.83 -8.06
CA HIS A 23 7.86 6.17 -7.81
C HIS A 23 6.75 7.15 -7.42
N ALA A 24 5.62 7.17 -8.16
CA ALA A 24 4.49 8.02 -7.81
C ALA A 24 3.91 7.71 -6.42
N ARG A 25 3.85 6.43 -6.03
CA ARG A 25 3.42 6.02 -4.67
C ARG A 25 4.42 6.48 -3.62
N LEU A 26 5.71 6.30 -3.85
CA LEU A 26 6.75 6.75 -2.92
C LEU A 26 6.76 8.27 -2.74
N CYS A 27 6.56 9.05 -3.81
CA CYS A 27 6.37 10.49 -3.72
C CYS A 27 5.14 10.86 -2.87
N ALA A 28 3.99 10.21 -3.08
CA ALA A 28 2.78 10.47 -2.31
C ALA A 28 2.97 10.14 -0.82
N ALA A 29 3.65 9.02 -0.52
CA ALA A 29 4.00 8.62 0.84
C ALA A 29 4.93 9.64 1.51
N LEU A 30 5.96 10.10 0.80
CA LEU A 30 6.90 11.10 1.30
C LEU A 30 6.22 12.45 1.58
N VAL A 31 5.34 12.90 0.69
CA VAL A 31 4.54 14.13 0.91
C VAL A 31 3.70 13.98 2.17
N ARG A 32 2.97 12.86 2.31
CA ARG A 32 2.15 12.61 3.49
C ARG A 32 2.98 12.60 4.77
N TRP A 33 4.10 11.86 4.78
CA TRP A 33 4.99 11.77 5.93
C TRP A 33 5.53 13.14 6.36
N ARG A 34 5.96 13.98 5.40
CA ARG A 34 6.43 15.35 5.70
C ARG A 34 5.31 16.24 6.22
N THR A 35 4.10 16.14 5.67
CA THR A 35 2.94 16.91 6.13
C THR A 35 2.58 16.53 7.56
N ASP A 36 2.51 15.23 7.87
CA ASP A 36 2.26 14.76 9.24
C ASP A 36 3.36 15.22 10.20
N ALA A 37 4.64 15.11 9.80
CA ALA A 37 5.77 15.55 10.64
C ALA A 37 5.72 17.06 10.95
N ARG A 38 5.37 17.91 9.98
CA ARG A 38 5.17 19.36 10.19
C ARG A 38 4.01 19.67 11.14
N ALA A 39 3.01 18.80 11.20
CA ALA A 39 1.90 18.88 12.14
C ALA A 39 2.22 18.21 13.50
N GLY A 40 3.48 17.85 13.77
CA GLY A 40 3.90 17.21 15.02
C GLY A 40 3.55 15.71 15.12
N VAL A 41 3.05 15.10 14.04
CA VAL A 41 2.63 13.69 14.02
C VAL A 41 3.75 12.81 13.46
N ARG A 42 4.46 12.10 14.33
CA ARG A 42 5.49 11.14 13.93
C ARG A 42 4.85 9.84 13.42
N ARG A 43 5.12 9.48 12.16
CA ARG A 43 4.65 8.24 11.53
C ARG A 43 5.81 7.36 11.07
N ARG A 44 5.61 6.04 11.16
CA ARG A 44 6.43 5.06 10.44
C ARG A 44 5.89 4.88 9.02
N ILE A 45 6.77 4.60 8.07
CA ILE A 45 6.45 4.24 6.70
C ILE A 45 6.76 2.75 6.52
N VAL A 46 5.73 1.95 6.26
CA VAL A 46 5.83 0.55 5.90
C VAL A 46 5.94 0.44 4.39
N VAL A 47 6.98 -0.23 3.90
CA VAL A 47 7.15 -0.55 2.48
C VAL A 47 6.98 -2.05 2.30
N THR A 48 5.92 -2.46 1.58
CA THR A 48 5.47 -3.86 1.52
C THR A 48 5.50 -4.38 0.08
N GLY A 49 6.08 -5.56 -0.11
CA GLY A 49 6.16 -6.24 -1.41
C GLY A 49 7.46 -7.02 -1.61
N ARG A 50 7.32 -8.27 -2.07
CA ARG A 50 8.44 -9.17 -2.34
C ARG A 50 9.33 -8.68 -3.48
N GLY A 51 10.60 -8.45 -3.14
CA GLY A 51 11.60 -7.89 -4.07
C GLY A 51 11.46 -6.38 -4.29
N GLU A 52 10.55 -5.70 -3.58
CA GLU A 52 10.27 -4.27 -3.76
C GLU A 52 10.58 -3.45 -2.51
N ALA A 53 10.37 -4.03 -1.31
CA ALA A 53 10.55 -3.38 -0.01
C ALA A 53 11.91 -2.68 0.15
N ALA A 54 13.02 -3.39 -0.09
CA ALA A 54 14.37 -2.84 0.08
C ALA A 54 14.68 -1.67 -0.86
N VAL A 55 14.20 -1.73 -2.11
CA VAL A 55 14.36 -0.64 -3.09
C VAL A 55 13.55 0.58 -2.66
N MET A 56 12.32 0.38 -2.18
CA MET A 56 11.48 1.45 -1.64
C MET A 56 12.09 2.10 -0.40
N ALA A 57 12.63 1.29 0.53
CA ALA A 57 13.28 1.76 1.75
C ALA A 57 14.49 2.63 1.42
N SER A 58 15.37 2.15 0.54
CA SER A 58 16.55 2.89 0.09
C SER A 58 16.17 4.20 -0.60
N TRP A 59 15.12 4.19 -1.42
CA TRP A 59 14.62 5.39 -2.10
C TRP A 59 14.12 6.46 -1.13
N LEU A 60 13.43 6.06 -0.05
CA LEU A 60 12.93 6.95 1.00
C LEU A 60 14.05 7.48 1.90
N ALA A 61 14.98 6.61 2.29
CA ALA A 61 16.15 6.99 3.08
C ALA A 61 17.00 8.03 2.35
N GLY A 62 17.25 7.83 1.05
CA GLY A 62 17.96 8.79 0.19
C GLY A 62 17.23 10.14 0.01
N ARG A 63 16.00 10.30 0.53
CA ARG A 63 15.22 11.54 0.51
C ARG A 63 14.96 12.12 1.91
N GLY A 64 15.73 11.65 2.90
CA GLY A 64 15.75 12.19 4.25
C GLY A 64 14.69 11.61 5.18
N VAL A 65 14.09 10.47 4.86
CA VAL A 65 13.31 9.71 5.86
C VAL A 65 14.29 8.92 6.73
N PRO A 66 14.30 9.12 8.07
CA PRO A 66 15.17 8.35 8.96
C PRO A 66 14.91 6.84 8.85
N ARG A 67 15.97 6.02 8.82
CA ARG A 67 15.85 4.57 8.58
C ARG A 67 15.04 3.86 9.65
N GLU A 68 15.11 4.31 10.90
CA GLU A 68 14.34 3.79 12.02
C GLU A 68 12.82 4.07 11.91
N LEU A 69 12.41 4.95 10.99
CA LEU A 69 11.02 5.20 10.65
C LEU A 69 10.54 4.39 9.44
N ILE A 70 11.44 3.70 8.75
CA ILE A 70 11.11 2.85 7.61
C ILE A 70 11.02 1.40 8.11
N VAL A 71 9.90 0.75 7.84
CA VAL A 71 9.69 -0.66 8.17
C VAL A 71 9.54 -1.44 6.88
N GLU A 72 10.44 -2.38 6.65
CA GLU A 72 10.41 -3.24 5.47
C GLU A 72 9.54 -4.47 5.73
N GLU A 73 8.61 -4.74 4.82
CA GLU A 73 7.81 -5.97 4.79
C GLU A 73 8.07 -6.65 3.43
N PRO A 74 9.04 -7.59 3.35
CA PRO A 74 9.52 -8.11 2.07
C PRO A 74 8.78 -9.38 1.60
N CYS A 75 7.72 -9.82 2.27
CA CYS A 75 7.11 -11.13 2.03
C CYS A 75 5.80 -11.07 1.24
N ALA A 76 5.07 -9.95 1.26
CA ALA A 76 3.78 -9.89 0.59
C ALA A 76 3.89 -10.01 -0.94
N THR A 77 3.00 -10.82 -1.51
CA THR A 77 2.92 -11.08 -2.96
C THR A 77 1.61 -10.60 -3.58
N SER A 78 0.69 -10.15 -2.74
CA SER A 78 -0.69 -9.82 -3.10
C SER A 78 -1.22 -8.66 -2.26
N THR A 79 -2.29 -8.02 -2.73
CA THR A 79 -2.89 -6.87 -2.05
C THR A 79 -3.39 -7.21 -0.65
N ASN A 80 -4.00 -8.38 -0.45
CA ASN A 80 -4.46 -8.82 0.88
C ASN A 80 -3.28 -9.10 1.80
N GLU A 81 -2.23 -9.78 1.32
CA GLU A 81 -1.03 -10.06 2.13
C GLU A 81 -0.35 -8.77 2.57
N ASN A 82 -0.27 -7.75 1.70
CA ASN A 82 0.27 -6.44 2.08
C ASN A 82 -0.49 -5.87 3.30
N LEU A 83 -1.82 -5.97 3.31
CA LEU A 83 -2.67 -5.45 4.39
C LEU A 83 -2.57 -6.32 5.65
N GLU A 84 -2.64 -7.65 5.51
CA GLU A 84 -2.57 -8.64 6.60
C GLU A 84 -1.21 -8.54 7.32
N ARG A 85 -0.10 -8.54 6.56
CA ARG A 85 1.25 -8.44 7.12
C ARG A 85 1.50 -7.08 7.77
N THR A 86 1.05 -5.99 7.15
CA THR A 86 1.17 -4.68 7.77
C THR A 86 0.33 -4.55 9.05
N ARG A 87 -0.88 -5.13 9.07
CA ARG A 87 -1.70 -5.21 10.28
C ARG A 87 -1.01 -6.02 11.38
N ALA A 88 -0.35 -7.14 11.03
CA ALA A 88 0.41 -7.94 12.00
C ALA A 88 1.59 -7.17 12.61
N LEU A 89 2.25 -6.29 11.84
CA LEU A 89 3.31 -5.40 12.34
C LEU A 89 2.77 -4.28 13.26
N PHE A 90 1.50 -3.91 13.11
CA PHE A 90 0.85 -2.80 13.83
C PHE A 90 -0.54 -3.20 14.34
N PRO A 91 -0.66 -4.19 15.24
CA PRO A 91 -1.96 -4.76 15.63
C PRO A 91 -2.89 -3.72 16.27
N HIS A 92 -2.32 -2.81 17.04
CA HIS A 92 -3.04 -1.77 17.78
C HIS A 92 -3.15 -0.43 17.03
N ALA A 93 -2.72 -0.34 15.78
CA ALA A 93 -2.89 0.90 15.02
C ALA A 93 -4.40 1.13 14.75
N PRO A 94 -4.93 2.33 15.04
CA PRO A 94 -6.35 2.60 14.87
C PRO A 94 -6.77 2.56 13.41
N ARG A 95 -5.84 2.88 12.50
CA ARG A 95 -5.99 2.74 11.04
C ARG A 95 -4.63 2.66 10.36
N MET A 96 -4.61 2.24 9.10
CA MET A 96 -3.44 2.29 8.21
C MET A 96 -3.66 3.34 7.12
N ILE A 97 -2.66 4.17 6.83
CA ILE A 97 -2.71 5.17 5.76
C ILE A 97 -2.12 4.54 4.50
N VAL A 98 -2.96 3.94 3.66
CA VAL A 98 -2.53 3.11 2.55
C VAL A 98 -2.33 3.94 1.28
N VAL A 99 -1.09 3.97 0.80
CA VAL A 99 -0.67 4.63 -0.44
C VAL A 99 -0.66 3.61 -1.57
N THR A 100 -1.51 3.84 -2.57
CA THR A 100 -1.61 3.00 -3.77
C THR A 100 -1.98 3.83 -4.99
N SER A 101 -1.92 3.24 -6.18
CA SER A 101 -2.31 3.93 -7.42
C SER A 101 -3.82 4.15 -7.50
N ASN A 102 -4.26 5.26 -8.12
CA ASN A 102 -5.67 5.67 -8.17
C ASN A 102 -6.66 4.58 -8.59
N PHE A 103 -6.26 3.76 -9.56
CA PHE A 103 -7.08 2.65 -10.03
C PHE A 103 -7.24 1.62 -8.89
N HIS A 104 -6.12 1.20 -8.27
CA HIS A 104 -6.11 0.19 -7.20
C HIS A 104 -6.77 0.57 -5.87
N VAL A 105 -7.26 1.80 -5.73
CA VAL A 105 -7.96 2.24 -4.52
C VAL A 105 -9.20 1.39 -4.24
N ARG A 106 -10.02 1.11 -5.27
CA ARG A 106 -11.27 0.35 -5.10
C ARG A 106 -10.98 -1.08 -4.61
N ARG A 107 -10.07 -1.78 -5.29
CA ARG A 107 -9.66 -3.14 -4.91
C ARG A 107 -9.11 -3.20 -3.49
N THR A 108 -8.28 -2.22 -3.12
CA THR A 108 -7.68 -2.17 -1.79
C THR A 108 -8.73 -1.93 -0.70
N ARG A 109 -9.72 -1.06 -0.95
CA ARG A 109 -10.85 -0.84 -0.02
C ARG A 109 -11.68 -2.10 0.19
N VAL A 110 -11.96 -2.86 -0.87
CA VAL A 110 -12.71 -4.13 -0.76
C VAL A 110 -12.00 -5.11 0.16
N TRP A 111 -10.68 -5.28 -0.01
CA TRP A 111 -9.89 -6.16 0.85
C TRP A 111 -9.81 -5.64 2.29
N ALA A 112 -9.57 -4.35 2.49
CA ALA A 112 -9.54 -3.75 3.83
C ALA A 112 -10.87 -3.95 4.58
N TRP A 113 -12.00 -3.76 3.89
CA TRP A 113 -13.32 -4.02 4.46
C TRP A 113 -13.54 -5.49 4.78
N HIS A 114 -13.17 -6.40 3.86
CA HIS A 114 -13.27 -7.85 4.09
C HIS A 114 -12.45 -8.30 5.31
N LEU A 115 -11.27 -7.70 5.53
CA LEU A 115 -10.37 -8.02 6.63
C LEU A 115 -10.68 -7.26 7.94
N GLY A 116 -11.67 -6.36 7.94
CA GLY A 116 -11.99 -5.53 9.11
C GLY A 116 -10.85 -4.57 9.49
N ILE A 117 -10.03 -4.14 8.53
CA ILE A 117 -8.87 -3.27 8.75
C ILE A 117 -9.27 -1.83 8.41
N PRO A 118 -9.32 -0.89 9.38
CA PRO A 118 -9.55 0.52 9.08
C PRO A 118 -8.40 1.08 8.24
N VAL A 119 -8.74 1.69 7.10
CA VAL A 119 -7.77 2.29 6.19
C VAL A 119 -8.16 3.71 5.77
N GLU A 120 -7.16 4.57 5.67
CA GLU A 120 -7.23 5.86 5.00
C GLU A 120 -6.47 5.76 3.67
N MET A 121 -7.13 6.00 2.55
CA MET A 121 -6.51 5.81 1.23
C MET A 121 -5.84 7.09 0.75
N VAL A 122 -4.55 7.01 0.38
CA VAL A 122 -3.80 8.09 -0.26
C VAL A 122 -3.54 7.71 -1.73
N PRO A 123 -4.32 8.25 -2.67
CA PRO A 123 -4.23 7.91 -4.09
C PRO A 123 -3.01 8.59 -4.74
N ALA A 124 -2.08 7.80 -5.28
CA ALA A 124 -0.93 8.30 -6.03
C ALA A 124 -1.31 8.56 -7.50
N ARG A 125 -1.06 9.79 -7.98
CA ARG A 125 -1.37 10.22 -9.35
C ARG A 125 -0.76 9.26 -10.40
N THR A 126 -1.62 8.65 -11.21
CA THR A 126 -1.18 7.86 -12.37
C THR A 126 -0.63 8.78 -13.48
N PRO A 127 0.57 8.52 -14.03
CA PRO A 127 1.13 9.29 -15.15
C PRO A 127 0.19 9.34 -16.36
N ARG A 128 0.04 10.52 -17.00
CA ARG A 128 -0.94 10.78 -18.07
C ARG A 128 -0.91 9.76 -19.23
N ARG A 129 0.28 9.34 -19.67
CA ARG A 129 0.48 8.42 -20.80
C ARG A 129 0.07 6.95 -20.55
N SER A 130 -0.22 6.55 -19.29
CA SER A 130 -0.56 5.16 -18.94
C SER A 130 -2.00 4.98 -18.45
N ARG A 131 -2.82 6.05 -18.50
CA ARG A 131 -4.18 6.08 -17.95
C ARG A 131 -5.15 5.08 -18.61
N PRO A 132 -5.29 4.98 -19.94
CA PRO A 132 -6.33 4.14 -20.54
C PRO A 132 -6.07 2.64 -20.37
N LYS A 133 -4.84 2.18 -20.61
CA LYS A 133 -4.48 0.74 -20.54
C LYS A 133 -4.58 0.16 -19.12
N ASN A 134 -4.26 0.94 -18.09
CA ASN A 134 -4.36 0.48 -16.70
C ASN A 134 -5.78 0.57 -16.14
N TYR A 135 -6.63 1.49 -16.63
CA TYR A 135 -8.05 1.54 -16.27
C TYR A 135 -8.79 0.32 -16.87
N ALA A 136 -8.49 -0.07 -18.11
CA ALA A 136 -9.07 -1.24 -18.76
C ALA A 136 -8.72 -2.56 -18.04
N ARG A 137 -7.47 -2.73 -17.59
CA ARG A 137 -7.08 -3.91 -16.79
C ARG A 137 -7.82 -4.00 -15.46
N GLU A 138 -8.27 -2.88 -14.93
CA GLU A 138 -8.97 -2.87 -13.66
C GLU A 138 -10.44 -3.23 -13.72
N LEU A 139 -11.09 -2.99 -14.86
CA LEU A 139 -12.44 -3.50 -15.10
C LEU A 139 -12.52 -5.03 -14.96
N ILE A 140 -11.42 -5.75 -15.18
CA ILE A 140 -11.34 -7.21 -15.00
C ILE A 140 -10.86 -7.55 -13.57
N ALA A 141 -9.83 -6.86 -13.07
CA ALA A 141 -9.23 -7.18 -11.78
C ALA A 141 -10.15 -6.89 -10.57
N LEU A 142 -11.07 -5.92 -10.68
CA LEU A 142 -12.04 -5.58 -9.64
C LEU A 142 -13.08 -6.70 -9.42
N PRO A 143 -13.83 -7.16 -10.44
CA PRO A 143 -14.77 -8.27 -10.30
C PRO A 143 -14.07 -9.57 -9.87
N HIS A 144 -12.87 -9.87 -10.38
CA HIS A 144 -12.09 -11.02 -9.91
C HIS A 144 -11.77 -10.94 -8.40
N SER A 145 -11.41 -9.74 -7.91
CA SER A 145 -11.13 -9.56 -6.48
C SER A 145 -12.40 -9.67 -5.64
N ALA A 146 -13.53 -9.14 -6.12
CA ALA A 146 -14.82 -9.28 -5.46
C ALA A 146 -15.27 -10.75 -5.39
N ALA A 147 -15.11 -11.51 -6.49
CA ALA A 147 -15.41 -12.93 -6.54
C ALA A 147 -14.57 -13.74 -5.54
N ARG A 148 -13.26 -13.46 -5.43
CA ARG A 148 -12.40 -14.12 -4.45
C ARG A 148 -12.79 -13.81 -3.01
N VAL A 149 -13.22 -12.57 -2.73
CA VAL A 149 -13.73 -12.16 -1.41
C VAL A 149 -15.02 -12.89 -1.06
N VAL A 150 -15.96 -12.99 -2.02
CA VAL A 150 -17.20 -13.75 -1.84
C VAL A 150 -16.90 -15.24 -1.60
N TRP A 151 -16.02 -15.84 -2.41
CA TRP A 151 -15.60 -17.23 -2.24
C TRP A 151 -14.99 -17.49 -0.85
N ARG A 152 -14.06 -16.64 -0.40
CA ARG A 152 -13.46 -16.77 0.95
C ARG A 152 -14.51 -16.64 2.05
N ARG A 153 -15.48 -15.73 1.91
CA ARG A 153 -16.60 -15.62 2.88
C ARG A 153 -17.48 -16.86 2.91
N LEU A 154 -17.78 -17.44 1.75
CA LEU A 154 -18.59 -18.65 1.64
C LEU A 154 -17.86 -19.86 2.24
N MET A 155 -16.58 -20.05 1.89
CA MET A 155 -15.78 -21.15 2.42
C MET A 155 -15.54 -21.07 3.94
N HIS A 156 -15.45 -19.86 4.52
CA HIS A 156 -15.38 -19.67 5.97
C HIS A 156 -16.71 -19.88 6.70
N LYS A 157 -17.86 -19.77 5.99
CA LYS A 157 -19.19 -20.03 6.56
C LYS A 157 -19.56 -21.53 6.53
N MET A 158 -18.82 -22.34 5.79
CA MET A 158 -19.01 -23.80 5.64
C MET A 158 -18.07 -24.62 6.54
N ARG A 159 -17.39 -23.98 7.47
CA ARG A 159 -16.51 -24.57 8.48
C ARG A 159 -17.06 -24.22 9.86
#